data_AF-A0A936MP51-F1
#
_entry.id   AF-A0A936MP51-F1
#
_cell.length_a   1.000
_cell.length_b   1.000
_cell.length_c   1.000
_cell.angle_alpha   90.00
_cell.angle_beta   90.00
_cell.angle_gamma   90.00
#
_symmetry.space_group_name_H-M   'P 1'
#
loop_
_entity.id
_entity.type
_entity.pdbx_description
1 polymer ?
#
loop_
_entity_poly.entity_id
_entity_poly.type
_entity_poly.pdbx_seq_one_letter_code
_entity_poly.pdbx_strand_id
1 'polypeptide(L)'
;MLKTHRIHWAVALVTALVAGCGDPSDNVTSTSSGSSSSSSSSSSSSSSSSSSSSSGGDACPSNEGPVLAVKELFFGEGNSGEWKKVGFNLDDKESTGLSKDVCQPNADGSPGTAYPDGDMGIDNSFGKNLLPTILSLYPTWVTDINNGIANGRFTTLAKLLCLPPTGDVAQFNMKLLSGTSLPMTPKWDGSDVWPVEPGLLSDPMDPLSSTILFPDCSLTGSAFDAGKSGTFIISVPVKTMTDSTSIKLTAYNARITMTMSEDRKSATGGMIGGVLDTEEFVAEIKKVGALLELCGNPLFDNLLEQVRQASDIMVDGTQDPNQKCNGISMGLGFEMAAAQTGDVGPANPVGTSCQ
;
A
#
# COMPACT_ATOMS: atom_id res chain seq x y z
N MET A 1 13.58 7.55 -36.73
CA MET A 1 12.87 8.81 -36.42
C MET A 1 11.97 8.55 -35.24
N LEU A 2 12.43 8.86 -34.02
CA LEU A 2 11.57 8.81 -32.83
C LEU A 2 10.44 9.81 -33.06
N LYS A 3 9.19 9.34 -33.15
CA LYS A 3 8.05 10.22 -32.89
C LYS A 3 8.20 10.65 -31.44
N THR A 4 8.59 11.89 -31.22
CA THR A 4 8.43 12.59 -29.94
C THR A 4 6.93 12.73 -29.69
N HIS A 5 6.28 11.63 -29.32
CA HIS A 5 5.07 11.69 -28.54
C HIS A 5 5.48 12.41 -27.27
N ARG A 6 5.06 13.67 -27.13
CA ARG A 6 5.12 14.37 -25.85
C ARG A 6 4.37 13.49 -24.87
N ILE A 7 5.12 12.74 -24.07
CA ILE A 7 4.64 11.94 -22.97
C ILE A 7 3.90 12.91 -22.06
N HIS A 8 2.59 12.99 -22.23
CA HIS A 8 1.71 13.53 -21.22
C HIS A 8 1.34 12.32 -20.40
N TRP A 9 1.97 12.14 -19.25
CA TRP A 9 1.33 11.47 -18.12
C TRP A 9 0.10 12.32 -17.81
N ALA A 10 -0.98 12.07 -18.51
CA ALA A 10 -2.23 12.76 -18.33
C ALA A 10 -2.80 12.25 -17.01
N VAL A 11 -2.45 12.95 -15.93
CA VAL A 11 -3.41 13.24 -14.87
C VAL A 11 -4.70 13.60 -15.59
N ALA A 12 -5.75 12.81 -15.37
CA ALA A 12 -7.08 13.15 -15.84
C ALA A 12 -7.51 14.42 -15.11
N LEU A 13 -7.12 15.57 -15.67
CA LEU A 13 -7.57 16.89 -15.33
C LEU A 13 -8.92 17.04 -16.04
N VAL A 14 -9.96 16.47 -15.45
CA VAL A 14 -11.34 16.78 -15.83
C VAL A 14 -11.69 18.10 -15.15
N THR A 15 -11.28 19.20 -15.77
CA THR A 15 -11.98 20.47 -15.58
C THR A 15 -13.28 20.40 -16.37
N ALA A 16 -14.39 20.21 -15.65
CA ALA A 16 -15.71 20.57 -16.15
C ALA A 16 -16.22 21.76 -15.32
N LEU A 17 -15.96 22.96 -15.83
CA LEU A 17 -16.76 24.14 -15.51
C LEU A 17 -18.10 23.98 -16.25
N VAL A 18 -19.19 23.91 -15.51
CA VAL A 18 -20.51 24.34 -16.00
C VAL A 18 -21.07 25.34 -15.00
N ALA A 19 -20.95 26.60 -15.35
CA ALA A 19 -21.86 27.65 -14.89
C ALA A 19 -23.13 27.56 -15.74
N GLY A 20 -24.29 27.52 -15.10
CA GLY A 20 -25.58 27.51 -15.79
C GLY A 20 -26.75 27.61 -14.81
N CYS A 21 -27.22 28.83 -14.64
CA CYS A 21 -28.30 29.29 -13.77
C CYS A 21 -29.64 28.56 -13.95
N GLY A 22 -30.44 28.50 -12.88
CA GLY A 22 -31.86 28.18 -12.98
C GLY A 22 -32.56 27.95 -11.63
N ASP A 23 -32.81 29.01 -10.89
CA ASP A 23 -33.94 29.14 -9.95
C ASP A 23 -34.91 30.13 -10.62
N PRO A 24 -36.26 29.98 -10.56
CA PRO A 24 -36.95 30.26 -9.30
C PRO A 24 -38.23 29.42 -9.00
N SER A 25 -38.61 29.46 -7.72
CA SER A 25 -39.98 29.49 -7.16
C SER A 25 -40.86 28.22 -7.24
N ASP A 26 -41.28 27.68 -6.09
CA ASP A 26 -42.51 28.17 -5.44
C ASP A 26 -42.75 27.61 -4.03
N ASN A 27 -43.47 28.44 -3.27
CA ASN A 27 -43.74 28.43 -1.85
C ASN A 27 -45.11 27.79 -1.57
N VAL A 28 -45.23 26.78 -0.70
CA VAL A 28 -46.51 26.46 -0.02
C VAL A 28 -46.30 25.99 1.42
N THR A 29 -46.74 26.86 2.32
CA THR A 29 -47.02 26.67 3.74
C THR A 29 -48.14 25.65 3.97
N SER A 30 -48.02 24.77 4.98
CA SER A 30 -49.17 24.48 5.86
C SER A 30 -48.76 23.84 7.19
N THR A 31 -49.52 24.24 8.19
CA THR A 31 -49.38 24.11 9.64
C THR A 31 -50.26 22.96 10.16
N SER A 32 -49.87 22.26 11.24
CA SER A 32 -50.68 21.69 12.35
C SER A 32 -49.93 20.52 13.01
N SER A 33 -49.50 20.56 14.28
CA SER A 33 -50.18 20.54 15.59
C SER A 33 -50.73 19.16 16.05
N GLY A 34 -50.20 18.66 17.18
CA GLY A 34 -50.73 17.53 17.98
C GLY A 34 -49.59 16.69 18.62
N SER A 35 -49.05 17.02 19.80
CA SER A 35 -49.52 16.76 21.18
C SER A 35 -49.43 15.30 21.68
N SER A 36 -48.49 15.11 22.64
CA SER A 36 -48.55 14.35 23.91
C SER A 36 -48.68 12.80 23.98
N SER A 37 -47.68 12.16 24.63
CA SER A 37 -47.78 11.31 25.86
C SER A 37 -46.51 10.43 26.00
N SER A 38 -45.58 10.74 26.92
CA SER A 38 -45.41 10.18 28.29
C SER A 38 -45.29 8.65 28.39
N SER A 39 -44.10 8.14 28.72
CA SER A 39 -43.92 7.15 29.80
C SER A 39 -42.45 6.95 30.17
N SER A 40 -42.25 6.76 31.46
CA SER A 40 -41.03 6.74 32.26
C SER A 40 -40.53 5.32 32.54
N SER A 41 -39.22 5.13 32.67
CA SER A 41 -38.58 4.09 33.52
C SER A 41 -37.08 4.40 33.58
N SER A 42 -36.59 4.93 34.70
CA SER A 42 -36.08 4.25 35.91
C SER A 42 -34.56 4.10 35.89
N SER A 43 -33.92 4.96 36.68
CA SER A 43 -32.54 4.92 37.10
C SER A 43 -32.24 3.72 38.00
N SER A 44 -31.05 3.14 37.86
CA SER A 44 -30.39 2.44 38.96
C SER A 44 -28.88 2.69 38.89
N SER A 45 -28.37 3.25 39.98
CA SER A 45 -26.96 3.43 40.26
C SER A 45 -26.60 2.47 41.40
N SER A 46 -25.55 1.67 41.21
CA SER A 46 -24.71 1.21 42.32
C SER A 46 -23.38 0.70 41.80
N SER A 47 -22.33 1.20 42.46
CA SER A 47 -20.91 0.91 42.29
C SER A 47 -20.48 -0.14 43.31
N SER A 48 -19.57 -1.04 42.93
CA SER A 48 -18.41 -1.46 43.75
C SER A 48 -17.53 -2.52 43.06
N SER A 49 -16.27 -2.12 42.85
CA SER A 49 -15.01 -2.85 42.98
C SER A 49 -14.99 -4.38 43.05
N SER A 50 -14.17 -4.98 42.18
CA SER A 50 -12.90 -5.71 42.49
C SER A 50 -12.77 -7.01 41.69
N SER A 51 -11.73 -7.10 40.87
CA SER A 51 -10.75 -8.22 40.80
C SER A 51 -10.16 -8.30 39.41
N SER A 52 -8.83 -8.18 39.37
CA SER A 52 -7.96 -8.54 38.25
C SER A 52 -8.23 -9.98 37.81
N SER A 53 -8.82 -10.15 36.63
CA SER A 53 -8.85 -11.41 35.90
C SER A 53 -8.22 -11.19 34.53
N SER A 54 -7.06 -11.79 34.33
CA SER A 54 -6.49 -12.10 33.03
C SER A 54 -7.43 -13.04 32.28
N SER A 55 -8.37 -12.46 31.52
CA SER A 55 -9.06 -13.11 30.41
C SER A 55 -8.12 -12.97 29.20
N GLY A 56 -7.45 -14.02 28.73
CA GLY A 56 -8.12 -15.17 28.15
C GLY A 56 -8.80 -14.69 26.88
N GLY A 57 -8.05 -14.69 25.77
CA GLY A 57 -8.42 -14.03 24.52
C GLY A 57 -9.83 -14.40 24.08
N ASP A 58 -10.74 -13.42 24.18
CA ASP A 58 -11.98 -13.45 23.44
C ASP A 58 -11.60 -13.45 21.97
N ALA A 59 -11.75 -14.62 21.33
CA ALA A 59 -11.63 -14.77 19.89
C ALA A 59 -12.65 -13.81 19.27
N CYS A 60 -12.16 -12.70 18.73
CA CYS A 60 -12.98 -11.66 18.16
C CYS A 60 -13.83 -12.19 17.00
N PRO A 61 -15.15 -12.28 17.18
CA PRO A 61 -16.04 -12.88 16.19
C PRO A 61 -16.57 -11.85 15.17
N SER A 62 -16.34 -10.55 15.40
CA SER A 62 -16.81 -9.48 14.54
C SER A 62 -15.70 -9.02 13.60
N ASN A 63 -16.00 -8.89 12.30
CA ASN A 63 -15.11 -8.23 11.33
C ASN A 63 -15.09 -6.69 11.56
N GLU A 64 -15.13 -6.25 12.81
CA GLU A 64 -15.20 -4.86 13.25
C GLU A 64 -13.81 -4.32 13.57
N GLY A 65 -13.66 -3.00 13.45
CA GLY A 65 -12.40 -2.30 13.72
C GLY A 65 -12.20 -1.12 12.77
N PRO A 66 -11.26 -0.21 13.08
CA PRO A 66 -11.00 0.94 12.23
C PRO A 66 -10.41 0.51 10.89
N VAL A 67 -10.75 1.29 9.86
CA VAL A 67 -10.14 1.20 8.53
C VAL A 67 -9.29 2.45 8.35
N LEU A 68 -8.03 2.25 8.00
CA LEU A 68 -7.12 3.32 7.64
C LEU A 68 -6.79 3.19 6.15
N ALA A 69 -6.72 4.31 5.44
CA ALA A 69 -6.27 4.39 4.05
C ALA A 69 -4.90 5.05 3.99
N VAL A 70 -4.02 4.53 3.14
CA VAL A 70 -2.75 5.19 2.80
C VAL A 70 -3.07 6.51 2.11
N LYS A 71 -2.57 7.61 2.66
CA LYS A 71 -2.73 8.96 2.10
C LYS A 71 -1.47 9.48 1.41
N GLU A 72 -0.32 8.89 1.72
CA GLU A 72 0.97 9.26 1.15
C GLU A 72 1.95 8.08 1.21
N LEU A 73 2.81 7.95 0.19
CA LEU A 73 3.86 6.95 0.06
C LEU A 73 5.22 7.61 -0.16
N PHE A 74 6.24 7.05 0.45
CA PHE A 74 7.64 7.42 0.28
C PHE A 74 8.42 6.19 -0.20
N PHE A 75 9.25 6.35 -1.22
CA PHE A 75 9.99 5.25 -1.86
C PHE A 75 11.48 5.26 -1.50
N GLY A 76 11.90 6.15 -0.60
CA GLY A 76 13.32 6.39 -0.31
C GLY A 76 13.97 7.30 -1.35
N GLU A 77 13.18 8.15 -2.01
CA GLU A 77 13.64 9.10 -3.00
C GLU A 77 14.62 10.13 -2.41
N GLY A 78 15.68 10.42 -3.18
CA GLY A 78 16.72 11.38 -2.83
C GLY A 78 18.09 10.92 -3.33
N ASN A 79 19.05 11.85 -3.31
CA ASN A 79 20.40 11.62 -3.85
C ASN A 79 21.46 11.44 -2.73
N SER A 80 21.05 11.44 -1.47
CA SER A 80 21.93 11.42 -0.30
C SER A 80 21.86 10.10 0.47
N GLY A 81 21.25 9.06 -0.12
CA GLY A 81 21.09 7.75 0.50
C GLY A 81 19.85 7.64 1.39
N GLU A 82 18.77 8.35 1.06
CA GLU A 82 17.51 8.33 1.79
C GLU A 82 16.91 6.90 1.84
N TRP A 83 17.07 6.11 0.77
CA TRP A 83 16.70 4.69 0.72
C TRP A 83 17.27 3.86 1.88
N LYS A 84 18.43 4.24 2.42
CA LYS A 84 19.10 3.52 3.52
C LYS A 84 18.31 3.49 4.81
N LYS A 85 17.30 4.36 4.94
CA LYS A 85 16.48 4.54 6.16
C LYS A 85 15.07 4.01 6.00
N VAL A 86 14.74 3.47 4.83
CA VAL A 86 13.37 3.06 4.48
C VAL A 86 13.36 1.56 4.25
N GLY A 87 12.66 0.82 5.11
CA GLY A 87 12.58 -0.63 5.04
C GLY A 87 12.97 -1.29 6.36
N PHE A 88 13.36 -2.56 6.28
CA PHE A 88 13.79 -3.36 7.42
C PHE A 88 15.04 -4.14 7.04
N ASN A 89 15.78 -4.58 8.05
CA ASN A 89 16.68 -5.71 7.90
C ASN A 89 15.82 -7.00 7.88
N LEU A 90 15.71 -7.60 6.70
CA LEU A 90 14.85 -8.73 6.36
C LEU A 90 15.55 -10.07 6.58
N ASP A 91 16.87 -10.11 6.41
CA ASP A 91 17.69 -11.33 6.54
C ASP A 91 18.55 -11.39 7.81
N ASP A 92 18.42 -10.38 8.68
CA ASP A 92 19.19 -10.17 9.91
C ASP A 92 20.72 -10.05 9.64
N LYS A 93 21.14 -9.57 8.47
CA LYS A 93 22.55 -9.34 8.10
C LYS A 93 22.84 -7.87 7.80
N GLU A 94 24.12 -7.52 7.87
CA GLU A 94 24.62 -6.25 7.34
C GLU A 94 25.70 -6.57 6.30
N SER A 95 25.42 -6.28 5.05
CA SER A 95 26.21 -6.71 3.92
C SER A 95 26.80 -5.54 3.13
N THR A 96 27.93 -5.82 2.49
CA THR A 96 28.75 -4.87 1.74
C THR A 96 29.15 -5.50 0.42
N GLY A 97 29.75 -4.73 -0.50
CA GLY A 97 30.24 -5.27 -1.77
C GLY A 97 31.33 -6.35 -1.64
N LEU A 98 31.81 -6.63 -0.42
CA LEU A 98 32.80 -7.68 -0.12
C LEU A 98 32.19 -8.89 0.61
N SER A 99 30.90 -8.86 0.95
CA SER A 99 30.22 -9.96 1.62
C SER A 99 30.25 -11.24 0.78
N LYS A 100 30.37 -12.38 1.45
CA LYS A 100 30.52 -13.70 0.82
C LYS A 100 29.53 -14.73 1.35
N ASP A 101 28.78 -14.37 2.37
CA ASP A 101 27.79 -15.19 3.05
C ASP A 101 26.36 -14.83 2.65
N VAL A 102 26.21 -14.09 1.54
CA VAL A 102 24.94 -13.71 0.90
C VAL A 102 24.82 -14.42 -0.45
N CYS A 103 23.61 -14.49 -1.00
CA CYS A 103 23.35 -15.11 -2.30
C CYS A 103 24.16 -14.46 -3.43
N GLN A 104 24.39 -15.22 -4.49
CA GLN A 104 25.16 -14.76 -5.65
C GLN A 104 24.34 -13.75 -6.45
N PRO A 105 24.95 -12.69 -7.01
CA PRO A 105 24.21 -11.71 -7.78
C PRO A 105 23.57 -12.37 -9.00
N ASN A 106 22.36 -11.95 -9.34
CA ASN A 106 21.64 -12.44 -10.51
C ASN A 106 22.08 -11.68 -11.78
N ALA A 107 21.81 -12.23 -12.96
CA ALA A 107 22.00 -11.54 -14.25
C ALA A 107 23.42 -10.95 -14.45
N ASP A 108 24.44 -11.70 -14.00
CA ASP A 108 25.85 -11.29 -13.99
C ASP A 108 26.12 -9.93 -13.28
N GLY A 109 25.21 -9.57 -12.36
CA GLY A 109 25.30 -8.37 -11.55
C GLY A 109 26.56 -8.35 -10.67
N SER A 110 26.97 -7.15 -10.25
CA SER A 110 28.15 -7.00 -9.40
C SER A 110 27.78 -7.08 -7.92
N PRO A 111 28.59 -7.75 -7.08
CA PRO A 111 28.46 -7.69 -5.61
C PRO A 111 28.36 -6.26 -5.07
N GLY A 112 29.11 -5.31 -5.66
CA GLY A 112 29.10 -3.91 -5.25
C GLY A 112 27.77 -3.18 -5.49
N THR A 113 26.91 -3.72 -6.36
CA THR A 113 25.57 -3.19 -6.65
C THR A 113 24.51 -3.89 -5.80
N ALA A 114 24.51 -5.22 -5.80
CA ALA A 114 23.50 -6.02 -5.13
C ALA A 114 23.62 -5.92 -3.60
N TYR A 115 24.81 -6.11 -3.04
CA TYR A 115 24.95 -6.38 -1.61
C TYR A 115 24.94 -5.18 -0.67
N PRO A 116 25.46 -3.97 -1.00
CA PRO A 116 25.54 -2.96 0.06
C PRO A 116 24.17 -2.54 0.60
N ASP A 117 23.95 -2.81 1.89
CA ASP A 117 22.69 -2.49 2.57
C ASP A 117 22.62 -1.02 3.00
N GLY A 118 21.44 -0.68 3.51
CA GLY A 118 21.15 0.57 4.19
C GLY A 118 21.76 0.65 5.59
N ASP A 119 21.28 1.62 6.36
CA ASP A 119 21.74 1.81 7.73
C ASP A 119 21.28 0.62 8.59
N MET A 120 22.17 0.03 9.38
CA MET A 120 21.88 -1.14 10.23
C MET A 120 21.36 -2.38 9.46
N GLY A 121 21.79 -2.54 8.20
CA GLY A 121 21.39 -3.67 7.37
C GLY A 121 19.99 -3.55 6.78
N ILE A 122 19.46 -2.33 6.63
CA ILE A 122 18.15 -2.15 5.96
C ILE A 122 18.26 -2.60 4.50
N ASP A 123 17.44 -3.57 4.12
CA ASP A 123 17.31 -4.09 2.77
C ASP A 123 16.32 -3.23 1.97
N ASN A 124 16.84 -2.48 0.99
CA ASN A 124 16.01 -1.69 0.08
C ASN A 124 16.68 -1.51 -1.29
N SER A 125 16.99 -2.63 -1.95
CA SER A 125 17.54 -2.66 -3.30
C SER A 125 16.62 -1.99 -4.32
N PHE A 126 15.30 -2.04 -4.14
CA PHE A 126 14.37 -1.25 -4.95
C PHE A 126 14.70 0.26 -4.91
N GLY A 127 14.79 0.85 -3.72
CA GLY A 127 15.10 2.27 -3.54
C GLY A 127 16.52 2.63 -4.00
N LYS A 128 17.48 1.72 -3.82
CA LYS A 128 18.89 1.93 -4.20
C LYS A 128 19.15 1.79 -5.70
N ASN A 129 18.68 0.70 -6.30
CA ASN A 129 19.10 0.24 -7.62
C ASN A 129 18.04 0.48 -8.70
N LEU A 130 16.75 0.49 -8.36
CA LEU A 130 15.66 0.61 -9.34
C LEU A 130 15.06 2.00 -9.40
N LEU A 131 14.77 2.59 -8.23
CA LEU A 131 14.15 3.91 -8.15
C LEU A 131 14.95 4.99 -8.93
N PRO A 132 16.31 5.06 -8.87
CA PRO A 132 17.04 6.03 -9.67
C PRO A 132 16.86 5.86 -11.17
N THR A 133 16.80 4.62 -11.65
CA THR A 133 16.54 4.31 -13.07
C THR A 133 15.12 4.71 -13.46
N ILE A 134 14.12 4.38 -12.62
CA ILE A 134 12.73 4.81 -12.83
C ILE A 134 12.64 6.33 -12.90
N LEU A 135 13.27 7.05 -11.97
CA LEU A 135 13.26 8.51 -11.93
C LEU A 135 14.05 9.15 -13.08
N SER A 136 15.10 8.51 -13.59
CA SER A 136 15.79 8.98 -14.78
C SER A 136 14.91 8.91 -16.03
N LEU A 137 14.00 7.94 -16.11
CA LEU A 137 13.07 7.76 -17.22
C LEU A 137 11.78 8.58 -17.02
N TYR A 138 11.33 8.67 -15.78
CA TYR A 138 10.08 9.31 -15.37
C TYR A 138 10.27 10.11 -14.06
N PRO A 139 10.81 11.34 -14.15
CA PRO A 139 11.20 12.12 -12.97
C PRO A 139 10.05 12.46 -12.00
N THR A 140 8.80 12.51 -12.46
CA THR A 140 7.64 12.84 -11.63
C THR A 140 6.90 11.61 -11.10
N TRP A 141 7.44 10.40 -11.26
CA TRP A 141 6.76 9.15 -10.88
C TRP A 141 6.24 9.14 -9.44
N VAL A 142 7.09 9.47 -8.45
CA VAL A 142 6.67 9.53 -7.03
C VAL A 142 5.58 10.58 -6.81
N THR A 143 5.75 11.77 -7.41
CA THR A 143 4.76 12.85 -7.32
C THR A 143 3.42 12.44 -7.93
N ASP A 144 3.43 11.74 -9.06
CA ASP A 144 2.22 11.32 -9.76
C ASP A 144 1.48 10.18 -9.05
N ILE A 145 2.20 9.26 -8.39
CA ILE A 145 1.62 8.28 -7.47
C ILE A 145 0.90 8.98 -6.32
N ASN A 146 1.59 9.88 -5.62
CA ASN A 146 1.02 10.60 -4.49
C ASN A 146 -0.12 11.53 -4.91
N ASN A 147 -0.05 12.15 -6.10
CA ASN A 147 -1.18 12.85 -6.70
C ASN A 147 -2.36 11.92 -6.97
N GLY A 148 -2.12 10.69 -7.42
CA GLY A 148 -3.15 9.67 -7.60
C GLY A 148 -3.89 9.38 -6.30
N ILE A 149 -3.15 9.16 -5.21
CA ILE A 149 -3.71 8.93 -3.86
C ILE A 149 -4.47 10.16 -3.38
N ALA A 150 -3.85 11.33 -3.42
CA ALA A 150 -4.42 12.60 -2.96
C ALA A 150 -5.70 12.99 -3.74
N ASN A 151 -5.84 12.59 -5.01
CA ASN A 151 -7.03 12.80 -5.82
C ASN A 151 -8.02 11.62 -5.81
N GLY A 152 -7.84 10.66 -4.90
CA GLY A 152 -8.80 9.58 -4.71
C GLY A 152 -8.81 8.54 -5.81
N ARG A 153 -7.73 8.36 -6.58
CA ARG A 153 -7.70 7.44 -7.73
C ARG A 153 -7.49 5.98 -7.31
N PHE A 154 -6.74 5.78 -6.25
CA PHE A 154 -6.51 4.48 -5.61
C PHE A 154 -5.95 4.72 -4.20
N THR A 155 -6.01 3.69 -3.35
CA THR A 155 -5.30 3.65 -2.07
C THR A 155 -5.12 2.20 -1.63
N THR A 156 -4.33 1.96 -0.58
CA THR A 156 -4.35 0.71 0.17
C THR A 156 -5.11 0.94 1.48
N LEU A 157 -6.01 0.04 1.83
CA LEU A 157 -6.78 0.07 3.07
C LEU A 157 -6.23 -0.98 4.04
N ALA A 158 -5.95 -0.58 5.28
CA ALA A 158 -5.70 -1.48 6.39
C ALA A 158 -6.95 -1.53 7.28
N LYS A 159 -7.59 -2.71 7.32
CA LYS A 159 -8.71 -2.99 8.21
C LYS A 159 -8.17 -3.71 9.45
N LEU A 160 -8.12 -2.99 10.57
CA LEU A 160 -7.55 -3.46 11.84
C LEU A 160 -8.65 -4.16 12.65
N LEU A 161 -8.82 -5.45 12.39
CA LEU A 161 -9.87 -6.24 13.00
C LEU A 161 -9.63 -6.33 14.50
N CYS A 162 -10.69 -6.14 15.29
CA CYS A 162 -10.68 -6.41 16.72
C CYS A 162 -9.79 -5.47 17.52
N LEU A 163 -9.37 -4.36 16.90
CA LEU A 163 -8.61 -3.34 17.57
C LEU A 163 -9.58 -2.49 18.44
N PRO A 164 -9.50 -2.53 19.80
CA PRO A 164 -10.29 -1.68 20.67
C PRO A 164 -10.09 -0.18 20.35
N PRO A 165 -10.91 0.74 20.89
CA PRO A 165 -10.69 2.16 20.71
C PRO A 165 -9.48 2.71 21.48
N THR A 166 -9.06 2.05 22.58
CA THR A 166 -7.95 2.50 23.44
C THR A 166 -7.19 1.31 24.05
N GLY A 167 -6.00 1.57 24.60
CA GLY A 167 -5.17 0.59 25.34
C GLY A 167 -4.32 -0.35 24.49
N ASP A 168 -3.37 -1.03 25.13
CA ASP A 168 -2.47 -1.97 24.46
C ASP A 168 -3.20 -3.26 24.06
N VAL A 169 -2.75 -3.87 22.97
CA VAL A 169 -3.32 -5.09 22.39
C VAL A 169 -2.18 -5.99 21.93
N ALA A 170 -2.02 -7.12 22.60
CA ALA A 170 -0.89 -8.02 22.34
C ALA A 170 -1.03 -8.78 21.02
N GLN A 171 -2.25 -9.06 20.57
CA GLN A 171 -2.51 -9.78 19.33
C GLN A 171 -3.88 -9.41 18.74
N PHE A 172 -3.91 -9.09 17.45
CA PHE A 172 -5.11 -8.91 16.64
C PHE A 172 -4.78 -9.10 15.16
N ASN A 173 -5.80 -9.02 14.30
CA ASN A 173 -5.66 -9.28 12.87
C ASN A 173 -5.76 -7.99 12.06
N MET A 174 -5.01 -7.91 10.97
CA MET A 174 -5.20 -6.87 9.95
C MET A 174 -5.47 -7.52 8.59
N LYS A 175 -6.48 -7.01 7.88
CA LYS A 175 -6.67 -7.29 6.45
C LYS A 175 -6.20 -6.10 5.63
N LEU A 176 -5.49 -6.37 4.53
CA LEU A 176 -5.16 -5.34 3.55
C LEU A 176 -6.06 -5.46 2.34
N LEU A 177 -6.60 -4.34 1.89
CA LEU A 177 -7.47 -4.26 0.72
C LEU A 177 -6.91 -3.19 -0.21
N SER A 178 -7.22 -3.28 -1.51
CA SER A 178 -6.96 -2.20 -2.45
C SER A 178 -8.24 -1.38 -2.65
N GLY A 179 -8.14 -0.06 -2.50
CA GLY A 179 -9.22 0.89 -2.80
C GLY A 179 -9.13 1.37 -4.25
N THR A 180 -10.28 1.39 -4.93
CA THR A 180 -10.43 1.92 -6.30
C THR A 180 -10.80 3.41 -6.29
N SER A 181 -11.06 4.01 -7.46
CA SER A 181 -11.31 5.45 -7.54
C SER A 181 -12.56 5.88 -6.75
N LEU A 182 -12.41 6.91 -5.91
CA LEU A 182 -13.52 7.69 -5.36
C LEU A 182 -14.16 8.58 -6.44
N PRO A 183 -15.44 8.93 -6.29
CA PRO A 183 -16.11 9.92 -7.14
C PRO A 183 -15.70 11.36 -6.84
N MET A 184 -15.11 11.62 -5.67
CA MET A 184 -14.65 12.93 -5.20
C MET A 184 -13.27 12.81 -4.59
N THR A 185 -12.54 13.93 -4.52
CA THR A 185 -11.28 14.01 -3.77
C THR A 185 -11.51 13.57 -2.31
N PRO A 186 -10.64 12.70 -1.75
CA PRO A 186 -10.75 12.28 -0.36
C PRO A 186 -10.63 13.45 0.61
N LYS A 187 -11.38 13.39 1.71
CA LYS A 187 -11.33 14.39 2.77
C LYS A 187 -10.30 14.07 3.85
N TRP A 188 -9.96 12.79 3.99
CA TRP A 188 -9.10 12.23 5.03
C TRP A 188 -9.60 12.48 6.46
N ASP A 189 -10.92 12.54 6.63
CA ASP A 189 -11.60 12.82 7.90
C ASP A 189 -12.32 11.58 8.50
N GLY A 190 -12.15 10.41 7.88
CA GLY A 190 -12.85 9.17 8.25
C GLY A 190 -14.19 8.95 7.54
N SER A 191 -14.66 9.91 6.74
CA SER A 191 -15.91 9.77 5.96
C SER A 191 -15.71 9.20 4.56
N ASP A 192 -14.47 9.03 4.10
CA ASP A 192 -14.17 8.51 2.78
C ASP A 192 -14.49 7.01 2.67
N VAL A 193 -15.50 6.67 1.90
CA VAL A 193 -15.94 5.29 1.63
C VAL A 193 -15.30 4.80 0.33
N TRP A 194 -14.26 3.98 0.44
CA TRP A 194 -13.49 3.49 -0.69
C TRP A 194 -14.07 2.19 -1.25
N PRO A 195 -14.48 2.14 -2.53
CA PRO A 195 -14.88 0.88 -3.14
C PRO A 195 -13.68 -0.06 -3.27
N VAL A 196 -13.86 -1.33 -2.97
CA VAL A 196 -12.78 -2.32 -2.88
C VAL A 196 -12.49 -2.96 -4.24
N GLU A 197 -11.22 -3.07 -4.59
CA GLU A 197 -10.77 -3.73 -5.80
C GLU A 197 -10.96 -5.26 -5.67
N PRO A 198 -11.65 -5.91 -6.63
CA PRO A 198 -12.01 -7.33 -6.53
C PRO A 198 -10.84 -8.31 -6.71
N GLY A 199 -9.73 -7.89 -7.34
CA GLY A 199 -8.61 -8.75 -7.70
C GLY A 199 -7.78 -9.28 -6.53
N LEU A 200 -7.98 -8.75 -5.32
CA LEU A 200 -7.37 -9.23 -4.07
C LEU A 200 -8.38 -9.87 -3.11
N LEU A 201 -9.59 -10.17 -3.59
CA LEU A 201 -10.67 -10.79 -2.80
C LEU A 201 -10.75 -12.28 -3.09
N SER A 202 -10.98 -13.07 -2.04
CA SER A 202 -11.26 -14.52 -2.17
C SER A 202 -12.66 -14.79 -2.72
N ASP A 203 -13.62 -13.91 -2.42
CA ASP A 203 -14.90 -13.79 -3.09
C ASP A 203 -14.99 -12.40 -3.75
N PRO A 204 -14.95 -12.31 -5.10
CA PRO A 204 -15.01 -11.05 -5.82
C PRO A 204 -16.26 -10.19 -5.57
N MET A 205 -17.26 -10.70 -4.85
CA MET A 205 -18.47 -9.96 -4.47
C MET A 205 -18.53 -9.56 -2.99
N ASP A 206 -17.62 -10.07 -2.15
CA ASP A 206 -17.55 -9.72 -0.72
C ASP A 206 -16.36 -8.78 -0.46
N PRO A 207 -16.59 -7.48 -0.19
CA PRO A 207 -15.53 -6.49 0.03
C PRO A 207 -14.71 -6.74 1.31
N LEU A 208 -15.08 -7.71 2.15
CA LEU A 208 -14.36 -8.08 3.36
C LEU A 208 -13.52 -9.36 3.20
N SER A 209 -13.57 -10.00 2.04
CA SER A 209 -12.98 -11.31 1.78
C SER A 209 -11.50 -11.27 1.34
N SER A 210 -10.76 -10.22 1.71
CA SER A 210 -9.34 -10.06 1.34
C SER A 210 -8.53 -11.35 1.53
N THR A 211 -7.71 -11.68 0.53
CA THR A 211 -6.73 -12.78 0.59
C THR A 211 -5.48 -12.41 1.39
N ILE A 212 -5.31 -11.13 1.76
CA ILE A 212 -4.15 -10.61 2.48
C ILE A 212 -4.50 -10.41 3.95
N LEU A 213 -3.94 -11.27 4.81
CA LEU A 213 -4.16 -11.28 6.26
C LEU A 213 -2.83 -11.25 7.01
N PHE A 214 -2.74 -10.38 8.00
CA PHE A 214 -1.68 -10.36 9.02
C PHE A 214 -2.30 -10.78 10.35
N PRO A 215 -2.06 -12.01 10.83
CA PRO A 215 -2.76 -12.56 12.00
C PRO A 215 -2.11 -12.18 13.35
N ASP A 216 -0.90 -11.64 13.32
CA ASP A 216 -0.08 -11.45 14.52
C ASP A 216 0.25 -9.97 14.76
N CYS A 217 -0.73 -9.08 14.51
CA CYS A 217 -0.55 -7.66 14.77
C CYS A 217 -0.56 -7.37 16.27
N SER A 218 0.22 -6.39 16.71
CA SER A 218 0.25 -5.90 18.08
C SER A 218 0.30 -4.37 18.11
N LEU A 219 -0.22 -3.79 19.19
CA LEU A 219 -0.19 -2.36 19.47
C LEU A 219 0.21 -2.15 20.93
N THR A 220 1.37 -1.54 21.17
CA THR A 220 1.86 -1.18 22.51
C THR A 220 2.10 0.32 22.58
N GLY A 221 1.33 1.04 23.40
CA GLY A 221 1.22 2.49 23.32
C GLY A 221 0.73 2.92 21.95
N SER A 222 1.56 3.69 21.23
CA SER A 222 1.33 4.08 19.84
C SER A 222 2.05 3.19 18.82
N ALA A 223 2.92 2.27 19.25
CA ALA A 223 3.73 1.46 18.36
C ALA A 223 2.94 0.25 17.85
N PHE A 224 2.64 0.25 16.56
CA PHE A 224 2.02 -0.87 15.86
C PHE A 224 3.09 -1.71 15.15
N ASP A 225 2.96 -3.04 15.23
CA ASP A 225 3.74 -4.01 14.45
C ASP A 225 2.79 -5.09 13.92
N ALA A 226 2.81 -5.38 12.61
CA ALA A 226 1.97 -6.40 11.99
C ALA A 226 2.51 -7.84 12.12
N GLY A 227 3.66 -8.01 12.77
CA GLY A 227 4.38 -9.28 12.79
C GLY A 227 5.25 -9.49 11.54
N LYS A 228 5.87 -10.68 11.45
CA LYS A 228 6.69 -11.10 10.31
C LYS A 228 5.88 -11.95 9.33
N SER A 229 6.37 -12.06 8.09
CA SER A 229 5.96 -13.09 7.11
C SER A 229 4.57 -12.94 6.49
N GLY A 230 4.07 -11.71 6.34
CA GLY A 230 2.88 -11.46 5.51
C GLY A 230 3.19 -11.39 4.01
N THR A 231 2.15 -11.36 3.18
CA THR A 231 2.26 -10.92 1.79
C THR A 231 1.58 -9.57 1.66
N PHE A 232 2.18 -8.66 0.92
CA PHE A 232 1.62 -7.35 0.66
C PHE A 232 1.57 -7.10 -0.85
N ILE A 233 0.47 -6.54 -1.35
CA ILE A 233 0.32 -6.25 -2.77
C ILE A 233 -0.12 -4.80 -2.93
N ILE A 234 0.72 -3.98 -3.57
CA ILE A 234 0.28 -2.67 -4.10
C ILE A 234 -0.09 -2.86 -5.56
N SER A 235 -1.31 -2.45 -5.93
CA SER A 235 -1.68 -2.29 -7.34
C SER A 235 -1.57 -0.83 -7.73
N VAL A 236 -0.59 -0.48 -8.57
CA VAL A 236 -0.41 0.88 -9.10
C VAL A 236 -1.04 0.97 -10.49
N PRO A 237 -2.13 1.73 -10.69
CA PRO A 237 -2.70 1.92 -12.02
C PRO A 237 -1.79 2.81 -12.88
N VAL A 238 -1.55 2.39 -14.11
CA VAL A 238 -0.73 3.11 -15.10
C VAL A 238 -1.59 3.37 -16.33
N LYS A 239 -1.73 4.63 -16.74
CA LYS A 239 -2.61 5.03 -17.84
C LYS A 239 -1.87 5.88 -18.85
N THR A 240 -2.13 5.63 -20.12
CA THR A 240 -1.80 6.53 -21.24
C THR A 240 -3.09 7.24 -21.71
N MET A 241 -3.01 8.05 -22.77
CA MET A 241 -4.20 8.68 -23.34
C MET A 241 -5.18 7.67 -23.95
N THR A 242 -4.70 6.50 -24.37
CA THR A 242 -5.48 5.52 -25.13
C THR A 242 -5.69 4.22 -24.38
N ASP A 243 -4.80 3.87 -23.46
CA ASP A 243 -4.72 2.54 -22.85
C ASP A 243 -4.40 2.63 -21.36
N SER A 244 -4.59 1.52 -20.65
CA SER A 244 -4.24 1.43 -19.23
C SER A 244 -3.87 0.02 -18.82
N THR A 245 -3.00 -0.09 -17.82
CA THR A 245 -2.66 -1.32 -17.12
C THR A 245 -2.59 -1.06 -15.61
N SER A 246 -2.34 -2.10 -14.84
CA SER A 246 -1.92 -2.01 -13.44
C SER A 246 -0.63 -2.80 -13.25
N ILE A 247 0.28 -2.23 -12.45
CA ILE A 247 1.49 -2.92 -11.98
C ILE A 247 1.19 -3.45 -10.59
N LYS A 248 1.40 -4.74 -10.37
CA LYS A 248 1.35 -5.33 -9.04
C LYS A 248 2.75 -5.37 -8.43
N LEU A 249 2.91 -4.83 -7.24
CA LEU A 249 4.11 -4.97 -6.42
C LEU A 249 3.79 -5.95 -5.30
N THR A 250 4.05 -7.23 -5.55
CA THR A 250 3.86 -8.31 -4.55
C THR A 250 5.11 -8.45 -3.71
N ALA A 251 5.07 -7.95 -2.48
CA ALA A 251 6.12 -8.11 -1.49
C ALA A 251 5.82 -9.32 -0.59
N TYR A 252 6.65 -10.35 -0.69
CA TYR A 252 6.67 -11.50 0.21
C TYR A 252 7.46 -11.17 1.47
N ASN A 253 7.22 -11.95 2.53
CA ASN A 253 7.83 -11.74 3.85
C ASN A 253 7.68 -10.30 4.36
N ALA A 254 6.53 -9.70 4.04
CA ALA A 254 6.26 -8.32 4.37
C ALA A 254 6.17 -8.12 5.88
N ARG A 255 6.78 -7.03 6.33
CA ARG A 255 6.69 -6.49 7.69
C ARG A 255 6.13 -5.08 7.61
N ILE A 256 5.25 -4.74 8.55
CA ILE A 256 4.64 -3.41 8.63
C ILE A 256 4.76 -2.89 10.06
N THR A 257 5.26 -1.68 10.20
CA THR A 257 5.26 -0.93 11.48
C THR A 257 4.73 0.47 11.25
N MET A 258 4.08 1.05 12.25
CA MET A 258 3.65 2.45 12.20
C MET A 258 3.43 3.02 13.60
N THR A 259 3.36 4.34 13.71
CA THR A 259 2.94 5.02 14.93
C THR A 259 1.47 5.40 14.81
N MET A 260 0.59 4.74 15.55
CA MET A 260 -0.84 5.05 15.57
C MET A 260 -1.14 6.26 16.47
N SER A 261 -2.09 7.08 16.05
CA SER A 261 -2.66 8.13 16.90
C SER A 261 -3.46 7.55 18.08
N GLU A 262 -3.59 8.31 19.16
CA GLU A 262 -4.34 7.90 20.35
C GLU A 262 -5.81 7.58 20.05
N ASP A 263 -6.42 8.32 19.11
CA ASP A 263 -7.80 8.10 18.64
C ASP A 263 -7.92 6.99 17.58
N ARG A 264 -6.79 6.39 17.17
CA ARG A 264 -6.69 5.33 16.14
C ARG A 264 -7.25 5.74 14.78
N LYS A 265 -7.31 7.04 14.48
CA LYS A 265 -7.78 7.58 13.21
C LYS A 265 -6.67 7.98 12.24
N SER A 266 -5.42 7.91 12.65
CA SER A 266 -4.28 8.12 11.75
C SER A 266 -3.09 7.28 12.18
N ALA A 267 -2.16 7.12 11.24
CA ALA A 267 -0.87 6.54 11.53
C ALA A 267 0.22 7.29 10.78
N THR A 268 1.34 7.50 11.44
CA THR A 268 2.49 8.23 10.92
C THR A 268 3.77 7.42 11.06
N GLY A 269 4.81 7.81 10.30
CA GLY A 269 6.08 7.08 10.28
C GLY A 269 5.89 5.61 9.93
N GLY A 270 4.90 5.32 9.08
CA GLY A 270 4.64 3.98 8.61
C GLY A 270 5.80 3.48 7.76
N MET A 271 6.17 2.23 7.96
CA MET A 271 7.16 1.54 7.15
C MET A 271 6.62 0.17 6.78
N ILE A 272 6.75 -0.16 5.51
CA ILE A 272 6.53 -1.51 5.00
C ILE A 272 7.76 -1.96 4.25
N GLY A 273 8.20 -3.18 4.50
CA GLY A 273 9.28 -3.78 3.74
C GLY A 273 9.06 -5.26 3.53
N GLY A 274 9.64 -5.79 2.46
CA GLY A 274 9.53 -7.19 2.07
C GLY A 274 10.34 -7.44 0.80
N VAL A 275 10.12 -8.60 0.18
CA VAL A 275 10.89 -9.07 -0.96
C VAL A 275 9.98 -9.22 -2.17
N LEU A 276 10.30 -8.54 -3.27
CA LEU A 276 9.66 -8.76 -4.57
C LEU A 276 10.29 -9.99 -5.22
N ASP A 277 9.51 -10.93 -5.74
CA ASP A 277 10.05 -11.96 -6.64
C ASP A 277 10.54 -11.27 -7.93
N THR A 278 11.79 -11.53 -8.31
CA THR A 278 12.42 -10.85 -9.43
C THR A 278 11.69 -11.10 -10.76
N GLU A 279 11.30 -12.34 -11.05
CA GLU A 279 10.68 -12.66 -12.33
C GLU A 279 9.18 -12.31 -12.34
N GLU A 280 8.50 -12.37 -11.19
CA GLU A 280 7.14 -11.80 -11.04
C GLU A 280 7.18 -10.30 -11.34
N PHE A 281 8.12 -9.56 -10.76
CA PHE A 281 8.24 -8.13 -10.98
C PHE A 281 8.64 -7.79 -12.42
N VAL A 282 9.55 -8.55 -13.04
CA VAL A 282 9.87 -8.43 -14.47
C VAL A 282 8.62 -8.62 -15.34
N ALA A 283 7.76 -9.59 -15.01
CA ALA A 283 6.51 -9.81 -15.75
C ALA A 283 5.56 -8.61 -15.65
N GLU A 284 5.52 -7.93 -14.50
CA GLU A 284 4.75 -6.70 -14.30
C GLU A 284 5.35 -5.51 -15.09
N ILE A 285 6.67 -5.35 -15.11
CA ILE A 285 7.35 -4.33 -15.92
C ILE A 285 7.12 -4.58 -17.42
N LYS A 286 7.08 -5.83 -17.88
CA LYS A 286 6.72 -6.18 -19.27
C LYS A 286 5.32 -5.69 -19.67
N LYS A 287 4.37 -5.53 -18.74
CA LYS A 287 3.06 -4.91 -19.03
C LYS A 287 3.19 -3.43 -19.34
N VAL A 288 4.07 -2.73 -18.63
CA VAL A 288 4.41 -1.33 -18.91
C VAL A 288 5.11 -1.21 -20.27
N GLY A 289 6.03 -2.12 -20.56
CA GLY A 289 6.68 -2.19 -21.87
C GLY A 289 5.67 -2.32 -23.01
N ALA A 290 4.67 -3.19 -22.87
CA ALA A 290 3.60 -3.34 -23.86
C ALA A 290 2.73 -2.08 -23.98
N LEU A 291 2.32 -1.51 -22.85
CA LEU A 291 1.54 -0.27 -22.80
C LEU A 291 2.26 0.90 -23.49
N LEU A 292 3.60 0.92 -23.44
CA LEU A 292 4.43 1.98 -24.01
C LEU A 292 5.02 1.62 -25.39
N GLU A 293 4.61 0.50 -25.99
CA GLU A 293 5.14 -0.01 -27.27
C GLU A 293 6.68 -0.20 -27.27
N LEU A 294 7.25 -0.59 -26.13
CA LEU A 294 8.69 -0.81 -25.93
C LEU A 294 9.13 -2.27 -26.10
N CYS A 295 8.20 -3.19 -26.40
CA CYS A 295 8.55 -4.61 -26.55
C CYS A 295 9.55 -4.84 -27.69
N GLY A 296 10.64 -5.55 -27.40
CA GLY A 296 11.75 -5.77 -28.34
C GLY A 296 12.68 -4.57 -28.54
N ASN A 297 12.52 -3.50 -27.75
CA ASN A 297 13.46 -2.39 -27.72
C ASN A 297 14.69 -2.79 -26.87
N PRO A 298 15.92 -2.74 -27.41
CA PRO A 298 17.12 -3.11 -26.65
C PRO A 298 17.35 -2.32 -25.36
N LEU A 299 16.88 -1.07 -25.29
CA LEU A 299 16.95 -0.27 -24.06
C LEU A 299 15.99 -0.80 -23.00
N PHE A 300 14.82 -1.27 -23.40
CA PHE A 300 13.85 -1.88 -22.50
C PHE A 300 14.34 -3.26 -22.03
N ASP A 301 14.92 -4.05 -22.92
CA ASP A 301 15.53 -5.34 -22.54
C ASP A 301 16.69 -5.14 -21.54
N ASN A 302 17.50 -4.09 -21.71
CA ASN A 302 18.53 -3.70 -20.75
C ASN A 302 17.93 -3.28 -19.40
N LEU A 303 16.81 -2.54 -19.40
CA LEU A 303 16.08 -2.23 -18.16
C LEU A 303 15.62 -3.50 -17.43
N LEU A 304 15.09 -4.50 -18.15
CA LEU A 304 14.70 -5.77 -17.54
C LEU A 304 15.91 -6.50 -16.93
N GLU A 305 17.08 -6.41 -17.58
CA GLU A 305 18.31 -6.98 -17.03
C GLU A 305 18.78 -6.24 -15.77
N GLN A 306 18.67 -4.90 -15.75
CA GLN A 306 18.95 -4.10 -14.55
C GLN A 306 18.00 -4.46 -13.40
N VAL A 307 16.72 -4.75 -13.69
CA VAL A 307 15.78 -5.26 -12.70
C VAL A 307 16.28 -6.57 -12.10
N ARG A 308 16.74 -7.51 -12.92
CA ARG A 308 17.31 -8.76 -12.42
C ARG A 308 18.58 -8.54 -11.60
N GLN A 309 19.47 -7.67 -12.05
CA GLN A 309 20.72 -7.34 -11.35
C GLN A 309 20.49 -6.65 -10.00
N ALA A 310 19.31 -6.09 -9.77
CA ALA A 310 18.91 -5.56 -8.47
C ALA A 310 18.52 -6.65 -7.46
N SER A 311 18.49 -7.93 -7.83
CA SER A 311 18.23 -9.01 -6.86
C SER A 311 19.38 -9.12 -5.86
N ASP A 312 19.06 -8.98 -4.59
CA ASP A 312 20.00 -8.88 -3.46
C ASP A 312 19.72 -9.89 -2.34
N ILE A 313 18.55 -10.51 -2.35
CA ILE A 313 18.08 -11.44 -1.33
C ILE A 313 17.34 -12.62 -1.99
N MET A 314 17.08 -13.69 -1.25
CA MET A 314 16.17 -14.75 -1.69
C MET A 314 14.71 -14.31 -1.46
N VAL A 315 13.77 -14.78 -2.29
CA VAL A 315 12.33 -14.43 -2.18
C VAL A 315 11.73 -14.76 -0.81
N ASP A 316 12.27 -15.77 -0.13
CA ASP A 316 11.87 -16.17 1.22
C ASP A 316 12.48 -15.30 2.34
N GLY A 317 13.23 -14.26 1.98
CA GLY A 317 13.90 -13.35 2.93
C GLY A 317 15.20 -13.91 3.50
N THR A 318 15.70 -15.05 3.00
CA THR A 318 16.95 -15.65 3.48
C THR A 318 18.14 -15.33 2.56
N GLN A 319 19.31 -15.83 2.96
CA GLN A 319 20.56 -15.73 2.21
C GLN A 319 21.22 -17.11 2.09
N ASP A 320 21.58 -17.51 0.87
CA ASP A 320 22.37 -18.72 0.61
C ASP A 320 23.46 -18.43 -0.45
N PRO A 321 24.76 -18.44 -0.08
CA PRO A 321 25.86 -18.14 -1.00
C PRO A 321 26.06 -19.16 -2.12
N ASN A 322 25.35 -20.29 -2.08
CA ASN A 322 25.37 -21.29 -3.15
C ASN A 322 24.24 -21.10 -4.16
N GLN A 323 23.32 -20.16 -3.92
CA GLN A 323 22.18 -19.86 -4.78
C GLN A 323 22.30 -18.45 -5.35
N LYS A 324 21.62 -18.20 -6.47
CA LYS A 324 21.46 -16.85 -7.02
C LYS A 324 20.32 -16.14 -6.30
N CYS A 325 20.50 -14.87 -5.99
CA CYS A 325 19.43 -14.03 -5.48
C CYS A 325 18.26 -14.01 -6.48
N ASN A 326 17.06 -14.28 -6.00
CA ASN A 326 15.83 -14.30 -6.80
C ASN A 326 14.75 -13.36 -6.25
N GLY A 327 15.14 -12.53 -5.28
CA GLY A 327 14.30 -11.51 -4.69
C GLY A 327 14.99 -10.14 -4.71
N ILE A 328 14.17 -9.10 -4.79
CA ILE A 328 14.58 -7.70 -4.68
C ILE A 328 13.98 -7.15 -3.39
N SER A 329 14.81 -6.78 -2.43
CA SER A 329 14.33 -6.14 -1.22
C SER A 329 13.71 -4.77 -1.51
N MET A 330 12.59 -4.48 -0.86
CA MET A 330 11.86 -3.24 -1.04
C MET A 330 11.43 -2.71 0.31
N GLY A 331 11.69 -1.43 0.55
CA GLY A 331 11.18 -0.67 1.68
C GLY A 331 10.43 0.58 1.20
N LEU A 332 9.24 0.81 1.76
CA LEU A 332 8.41 1.99 1.52
C LEU A 332 8.01 2.63 2.84
N GLY A 333 8.04 3.95 2.90
CA GLY A 333 7.41 4.73 3.95
C GLY A 333 5.96 5.03 3.59
N PHE A 334 5.11 5.24 4.59
CA PHE A 334 3.72 5.64 4.35
C PHE A 334 3.11 6.41 5.52
N GLU A 335 2.03 7.13 5.19
CA GLU A 335 1.16 7.79 6.15
C GLU A 335 -0.28 7.34 5.91
N MET A 336 -1.07 7.26 6.98
CA MET A 336 -2.47 6.82 6.89
C MET A 336 -3.45 7.76 7.59
N ALA A 337 -4.69 7.77 7.10
CA ALA A 337 -5.82 8.45 7.71
C ALA A 337 -7.07 7.54 7.71
N ALA A 338 -8.00 7.81 8.62
CA ALA A 338 -9.24 7.06 8.74
C ALA A 338 -10.02 7.08 7.43
N ALA A 339 -10.63 5.95 7.13
CA ALA A 339 -11.47 5.71 5.97
C ALA A 339 -12.54 4.66 6.32
N GLN A 340 -13.34 4.30 5.32
CA GLN A 340 -14.31 3.22 5.39
C GLN A 340 -14.17 2.31 4.18
N THR A 341 -14.47 1.03 4.38
CA THR A 341 -14.62 0.06 3.29
C THR A 341 -16.01 0.24 2.67
N GLY A 342 -16.07 0.45 1.36
CA GLY A 342 -17.30 0.46 0.58
C GLY A 342 -17.61 -0.90 -0.05
N ASP A 343 -18.58 -0.90 -0.97
CA ASP A 343 -18.88 -2.05 -1.82
C ASP A 343 -17.70 -2.40 -2.74
N VAL A 344 -17.79 -3.56 -3.40
CA VAL A 344 -16.83 -3.92 -4.45
C VAL A 344 -16.92 -2.93 -5.62
N GLY A 345 -15.78 -2.35 -5.96
CA GLY A 345 -15.59 -1.43 -7.09
C GLY A 345 -15.25 -2.14 -8.40
N PRO A 346 -14.95 -1.38 -9.47
CA PRO A 346 -14.52 -1.96 -10.73
C PRO A 346 -13.17 -2.67 -10.59
N ALA A 347 -13.00 -3.80 -11.28
CA ALA A 347 -11.71 -4.46 -11.40
C ALA A 347 -10.68 -3.54 -12.08
N ASN A 348 -9.43 -3.61 -11.61
CA ASN A 348 -8.34 -2.93 -12.30
C ASN A 348 -8.18 -3.51 -13.72
N PRO A 349 -7.88 -2.66 -14.73
CA PRO A 349 -7.65 -3.14 -16.08
C PRO A 349 -6.44 -4.08 -16.11
N VAL A 350 -6.62 -5.22 -16.77
CA VAL A 350 -5.55 -6.18 -17.04
C VAL A 350 -4.88 -5.76 -18.35
N GLY A 351 -3.65 -5.26 -18.27
CA GLY A 351 -2.88 -4.91 -19.46
C GLY A 351 -2.34 -6.14 -20.19
N THR A 352 -2.04 -5.96 -21.47
CA THR A 352 -1.21 -6.89 -22.25
C THR A 352 0.24 -6.82 -21.76
N SER A 353 1.02 -7.88 -21.97
CA SER A 353 2.45 -7.93 -21.63
C SER A 353 3.31 -8.17 -22.86
N CYS A 354 4.55 -7.67 -22.84
CA CYS A 354 5.55 -8.11 -23.80
C CYS A 354 5.75 -9.62 -23.66
N GLN A 355 5.75 -10.33 -24.79
CA GLN A 355 6.10 -11.74 -24.83
C GLN A 355 7.62 -11.86 -24.65
#